data_AF-A0A484F2Y4-F1
#
_entry.id   AF-A0A484F2Y4-F1
#
_cell.length_a   1.000
_cell.length_b   1.000
_cell.length_c   1.000
_cell.angle_alpha   90.00
_cell.angle_beta   90.00
_cell.angle_gamma   90.00
#
_symmetry.space_group_name_H-M   'P 1'
#
loop_
_entity.id
_entity.type
_entity.pdbx_description
1 polymer ?
#
loop_
_entity_poly.entity_id
_entity_poly.type
_entity_poly.pdbx_seq_one_letter_code
_entity_poly.pdbx_strand_id
1 'polypeptide(L)'
;MENNQKFDSGDFISEEKAAASPVHPTLWIQEAKGTVLSGKTIVIGVTGSIAAVETVKLARELIRYGATVYAVMTDAARQIIHEDALHYATGNPVMTKLTGRVEHVEFFGSKGAADLFLIAPATANTISKIAAGIDDTPVTTFATTAIGEGKKVMIVPAMHESMYRHPKVLENLKTLESWGIDIIGPRVEEGIAKIAGNDEIVLRVLRELGDHSLSGKTVFVTSGSTAESIDPIRLLTNRASGKTGDALAKEAYIRGAEVYLFHRGKSSWGHLPHFHDIHTESVQEMIEAVTEKIALADIPLSGKNILISAAAISDYTVEAADSKIKSGERELTIKLKPTKKLIEEACYTDPNIFIVGFKAETDVSYQELINSAASKIDAGIADVVVANDVKEKGMGTNENDVYVVTKDYLINHDLKTVVPISGNKEKIAAELFDLICVEADSDAPQVFIDLEIRTTEPDDETERTDHEETNHDETDHEEPVLNMLEDTIDDHILNEEIDNSDSSSTLLAPSDAPISSNSDASGSKKTLRRKPAQMRGRIFKRN
;
A
#
# COMPACT_ATOMS: atom_id res chain seq x y z
N MET A 1 71.25 50.29 -19.66
CA MET A 1 71.15 48.83 -19.84
C MET A 1 71.24 48.22 -18.45
N GLU A 2 70.23 48.36 -17.60
CA GLU A 2 68.89 47.71 -17.66
C GLU A 2 68.99 46.18 -17.60
N ASN A 3 68.16 45.45 -16.86
CA ASN A 3 67.42 45.79 -15.63
C ASN A 3 67.10 44.44 -14.92
N ASN A 4 66.87 44.46 -13.60
CA ASN A 4 66.38 43.34 -12.76
C ASN A 4 65.37 42.37 -13.47
N GLN A 5 65.32 41.06 -13.19
CA GLN A 5 64.83 40.51 -11.90
C GLN A 5 65.00 38.97 -11.79
N LYS A 6 65.04 38.43 -10.56
CA LYS A 6 64.82 37.00 -10.23
C LYS A 6 63.31 36.72 -10.12
N PHE A 7 62.86 35.56 -10.60
CA PHE A 7 61.81 34.70 -10.01
C PHE A 7 62.11 33.27 -10.51
N ASP A 8 62.53 32.33 -9.67
CA ASP A 8 61.83 31.59 -8.60
C ASP A 8 61.22 30.27 -9.11
N SER A 9 61.53 29.18 -8.42
CA SER A 9 61.28 27.80 -8.86
C SER A 9 59.97 27.30 -8.27
N GLY A 10 58.87 27.51 -9.01
CA GLY A 10 57.53 27.01 -8.68
C GLY A 10 57.17 25.76 -9.46
N ASP A 11 56.58 24.80 -8.75
CA ASP A 11 56.20 23.46 -9.22
C ASP A 11 55.37 23.43 -10.52
N PHE A 12 55.84 22.70 -11.52
CA PHE A 12 55.01 22.18 -12.61
C PHE A 12 54.44 20.80 -12.21
N ILE A 13 53.54 20.79 -11.23
CA ILE A 13 52.61 19.67 -11.05
C ILE A 13 51.36 19.99 -11.85
N SER A 14 51.26 19.39 -13.04
CA SER A 14 50.02 19.40 -13.82
C SER A 14 48.98 18.48 -13.17
N GLU A 15 48.25 18.99 -12.16
CA GLU A 15 46.97 18.39 -11.75
C GLU A 15 45.95 18.58 -12.88
N GLU A 16 46.02 17.72 -13.89
CA GLU A 16 44.93 17.51 -14.83
C GLU A 16 43.81 16.74 -14.10
N LYS A 17 43.09 17.45 -13.23
CA LYS A 17 41.83 16.96 -12.65
C LYS A 17 40.87 16.72 -13.81
N ALA A 18 40.76 15.46 -14.21
CA ALA A 18 39.73 15.00 -15.13
C ALA A 18 38.37 15.47 -14.59
N ALA A 19 37.82 16.51 -15.22
CA ALA A 19 36.53 17.06 -14.83
C ALA A 19 35.49 15.96 -15.06
N ALA A 20 34.97 15.40 -13.97
CA ALA A 20 33.91 14.41 -14.05
C ALA A 20 32.78 14.97 -14.91
N SER A 21 32.39 14.23 -15.96
CA SER A 21 31.33 14.65 -16.87
C SER A 21 30.08 15.04 -16.06
N PRO A 22 29.43 16.17 -16.39
CA PRO A 22 28.32 16.67 -15.59
C PRO A 22 27.22 15.60 -15.50
N VAL A 23 26.85 15.26 -14.27
CA VAL A 23 25.81 14.26 -13.97
C VAL A 23 24.51 14.66 -14.65
N HIS A 24 23.92 13.74 -15.43
CA HIS A 24 22.72 14.06 -16.22
C HIS A 24 21.55 14.47 -15.31
N PRO A 25 20.83 15.58 -15.58
CA PRO A 25 19.83 16.16 -14.65
C PRO A 25 18.69 15.23 -14.21
N THR A 26 18.38 14.18 -14.96
CA THR A 26 17.42 13.15 -14.51
C THR A 26 17.86 12.44 -13.23
N LEU A 27 19.15 12.35 -12.93
CA LEU A 27 19.63 11.71 -11.71
C LEU A 27 19.36 12.55 -10.45
N TRP A 28 18.91 13.80 -10.57
CA TRP A 28 18.43 14.61 -9.43
C TRP A 28 17.12 14.11 -8.80
N ILE A 29 16.41 13.17 -9.45
CA ILE A 29 15.25 12.48 -8.85
C ILE A 29 15.60 11.12 -8.25
N GLN A 30 16.88 10.74 -8.21
CA GLN A 30 17.32 9.48 -7.61
C GLN A 30 16.96 9.43 -6.12
N GLU A 31 16.53 8.25 -5.65
CA GLU A 31 16.10 7.98 -4.26
C GLU A 31 14.91 8.81 -3.73
N ALA A 32 14.29 9.66 -4.55
CA ALA A 32 13.18 10.54 -4.16
C ALA A 32 11.87 9.82 -3.71
N LYS A 33 11.79 8.49 -3.83
CA LYS A 33 10.71 7.64 -3.30
C LYS A 33 11.20 6.55 -2.34
N GLY A 34 12.50 6.43 -2.11
CA GLY A 34 13.11 5.38 -1.27
C GLY A 34 14.43 4.87 -1.84
N THR A 35 15.12 4.01 -1.07
CA THR A 35 16.49 3.55 -1.35
C THR A 35 16.58 2.04 -1.68
N VAL A 36 15.44 1.36 -1.86
CA VAL A 36 15.33 -0.10 -2.06
C VAL A 36 16.20 -0.64 -3.22
N LEU A 37 16.42 0.17 -4.26
CA LEU A 37 17.27 -0.16 -5.41
C LEU A 37 18.60 0.59 -5.41
N SER A 38 19.00 1.21 -4.30
CA SER A 38 20.29 1.90 -4.20
C SER A 38 21.44 0.92 -4.45
N GLY A 39 22.41 1.34 -5.25
CA GLY A 39 23.50 0.49 -5.73
C GLY A 39 23.12 -0.59 -6.74
N LYS A 40 21.83 -0.77 -7.10
CA LYS A 40 21.40 -1.75 -8.11
C LYS A 40 21.53 -1.20 -9.53
N THR A 41 21.95 -2.04 -10.46
CA THR A 41 22.03 -1.72 -11.89
C THR A 41 21.02 -2.53 -12.69
N ILE A 42 20.11 -1.83 -13.38
CA ILE A 42 19.02 -2.43 -14.18
C ILE A 42 19.21 -2.04 -15.64
N VAL A 43 19.18 -3.03 -16.53
CA VAL A 43 19.16 -2.78 -17.98
C VAL A 43 17.74 -3.03 -18.50
N ILE A 44 17.12 -2.04 -19.13
CA ILE A 44 15.79 -2.14 -19.73
C ILE A 44 15.93 -2.52 -21.22
N GLY A 45 15.39 -3.68 -21.59
CA GLY A 45 15.30 -4.16 -22.97
C GLY A 45 14.01 -3.71 -23.66
N VAL A 46 14.09 -2.71 -24.53
CA VAL A 46 12.93 -2.09 -25.18
C VAL A 46 12.71 -2.66 -26.58
N THR A 47 11.53 -3.22 -26.84
CA THR A 47 11.17 -3.85 -28.12
C THR A 47 10.05 -3.11 -28.86
N GLY A 48 9.83 -3.46 -30.14
CA GLY A 48 8.93 -2.75 -31.06
C GLY A 48 7.43 -2.91 -30.79
N SER A 49 6.97 -2.42 -29.65
CA SER A 49 5.56 -2.30 -29.27
C SER A 49 5.22 -0.83 -28.99
N ILE A 50 3.97 -0.41 -29.26
CA ILE A 50 3.53 0.96 -28.96
C ILE A 50 3.70 1.32 -27.47
N ALA A 51 3.65 0.32 -26.59
CA ALA A 51 3.92 0.48 -25.16
C ALA A 51 5.36 0.91 -24.83
N ALA A 52 6.27 0.98 -25.81
CA ALA A 52 7.61 1.52 -25.62
C ALA A 52 7.58 2.96 -25.06
N VAL A 53 6.55 3.75 -25.37
CA VAL A 53 6.38 5.11 -24.83
C VAL A 53 6.32 5.16 -23.30
N GLU A 54 5.85 4.10 -22.63
CA GLU A 54 5.75 4.05 -21.17
C GLU A 54 7.08 3.75 -20.48
N THR A 55 8.09 3.28 -21.22
CA THR A 55 9.43 2.97 -20.69
C THR A 55 10.18 4.21 -20.20
N VAL A 56 9.87 5.39 -20.76
CA VAL A 56 10.39 6.68 -20.29
C VAL A 56 9.95 6.98 -18.86
N LYS A 57 8.71 6.65 -18.50
CA LYS A 57 8.22 6.78 -17.12
C LYS A 57 8.80 5.67 -16.25
N LEU A 58 8.81 4.42 -16.74
CA LEU A 58 9.32 3.25 -16.01
C LEU A 58 10.77 3.44 -15.54
N ALA A 59 11.68 3.84 -16.45
CA ALA A 59 13.08 4.09 -16.13
C ALA A 59 13.23 5.16 -15.03
N ARG A 60 12.47 6.25 -15.13
CA ARG A 60 12.49 7.34 -14.15
C ARG A 60 11.95 6.92 -12.79
N GLU A 61 10.90 6.09 -12.74
CA GLU A 61 10.37 5.59 -11.48
C GLU A 61 11.33 4.60 -10.80
N LEU A 62 12.05 3.75 -11.55
CA LEU A 62 13.12 2.91 -11.00
C LEU A 62 14.27 3.76 -10.40
N ILE A 63 14.67 4.85 -11.08
CA ILE A 63 15.64 5.81 -10.55
C ILE A 63 15.17 6.41 -9.21
N ARG A 64 13.87 6.73 -9.06
CA ARG A 64 13.32 7.26 -7.78
C ARG A 64 13.45 6.30 -6.60
N TYR A 65 13.64 5.00 -6.84
CA TYR A 65 13.92 4.01 -5.80
C TYR A 65 15.42 3.71 -5.63
N GLY A 66 16.30 4.42 -6.36
CA GLY A 66 17.76 4.36 -6.22
C GLY A 66 18.51 3.68 -7.37
N ALA A 67 17.81 3.03 -8.30
CA ALA A 67 18.46 2.23 -9.35
C ALA A 67 19.30 3.06 -10.33
N THR A 68 20.47 2.54 -10.70
CA THR A 68 21.17 2.96 -11.91
C THR A 68 20.55 2.24 -13.10
N VAL A 69 19.97 2.99 -14.04
CA VAL A 69 19.23 2.42 -15.17
C VAL A 69 19.96 2.63 -16.49
N TYR A 70 20.07 1.58 -17.29
CA TYR A 70 20.53 1.61 -18.69
C TYR A 70 19.42 1.12 -19.61
N ALA A 71 19.52 1.43 -20.91
CA ALA A 71 18.55 0.95 -21.90
C ALA A 71 19.23 0.34 -23.12
N VAL A 72 18.69 -0.77 -23.61
CA VAL A 72 19.06 -1.42 -24.87
C VAL A 72 17.80 -1.59 -25.73
N MET A 73 17.90 -1.27 -27.02
CA MET A 73 16.75 -1.20 -27.94
C MET A 73 16.88 -2.17 -29.11
N THR A 74 15.75 -2.67 -29.60
CA THR A 74 15.69 -3.23 -30.97
C THR A 74 15.48 -2.11 -31.99
N ASP A 75 15.90 -2.30 -33.24
CA ASP A 75 15.62 -1.32 -34.31
C ASP A 75 14.12 -1.06 -34.52
N ALA A 76 13.27 -2.05 -34.24
CA ALA A 76 11.82 -1.88 -34.27
C ALA A 76 11.29 -0.94 -33.16
N ALA A 77 11.93 -0.89 -32.00
CA ALA A 77 11.59 0.09 -30.95
C ALA A 77 11.96 1.52 -31.36
N ARG A 78 13.07 1.69 -32.09
CA ARG A 78 13.56 2.99 -32.59
C ARG A 78 12.64 3.65 -33.61
N GLN A 79 11.74 2.88 -34.24
CA GLN A 79 10.67 3.39 -35.10
C GLN A 79 9.45 3.94 -34.31
N ILE A 80 9.42 3.76 -32.98
CA ILE A 80 8.31 4.13 -32.10
C ILE A 80 8.74 5.25 -31.13
N ILE A 81 9.91 5.10 -30.51
CA ILE A 81 10.55 6.14 -29.70
C ILE A 81 12.02 6.29 -30.09
N HIS A 82 12.54 7.53 -30.09
CA HIS A 82 13.96 7.78 -30.37
C HIS A 82 14.82 7.44 -29.16
N GLU A 83 16.07 7.00 -29.38
CA GLU A 83 17.03 6.71 -28.30
C GLU A 83 17.24 7.89 -27.33
N ASP A 84 17.17 9.14 -27.79
CA ASP A 84 17.31 10.32 -26.92
C ASP A 84 16.24 10.42 -25.83
N ALA A 85 15.02 9.92 -26.08
CA ALA A 85 13.96 9.92 -25.07
C ALA A 85 14.29 8.98 -23.91
N LEU A 86 14.95 7.86 -24.22
CA LEU A 86 15.47 6.92 -23.22
C LEU A 86 16.75 7.42 -22.56
N HIS A 87 17.65 8.08 -23.30
CA HIS A 87 18.82 8.75 -22.71
C HIS A 87 18.40 9.81 -21.68
N TYR A 88 17.39 10.63 -22.01
CA TYR A 88 16.76 11.53 -21.04
C TYR A 88 16.17 10.78 -19.84
N ALA A 89 15.50 9.65 -20.07
CA ALA A 89 14.83 8.88 -19.03
C ALA A 89 15.79 8.15 -18.06
N THR A 90 16.95 7.73 -18.54
CA THR A 90 17.95 6.94 -17.79
C THR A 90 19.12 7.77 -17.27
N GLY A 91 19.44 8.88 -17.94
CA GLY A 91 20.70 9.61 -17.77
C GLY A 91 21.93 8.91 -18.36
N ASN A 92 21.74 7.81 -19.09
CA ASN A 92 22.81 6.98 -19.64
C ASN A 92 22.68 6.79 -21.17
N PRO A 93 23.79 6.64 -21.91
CA PRO A 93 23.76 6.33 -23.33
C PRO A 93 22.99 5.03 -23.64
N VAL A 94 22.17 5.07 -24.68
CA VAL A 94 21.27 3.96 -25.06
C VAL A 94 21.94 3.05 -26.08
N MET A 95 21.86 1.74 -25.84
CA MET A 95 22.51 0.72 -26.66
C MET A 95 21.57 0.30 -27.80
N THR A 96 21.86 0.75 -29.02
CA THR A 96 21.07 0.43 -30.23
C THR A 96 21.71 -0.63 -31.13
N LYS A 97 22.97 -0.99 -30.85
CA LYS A 97 23.73 -2.07 -31.50
C LYS A 97 24.83 -2.55 -30.55
N LEU A 98 25.32 -3.77 -30.79
CA LEU A 98 26.55 -4.26 -30.16
C LEU A 98 27.77 -3.69 -30.87
N THR A 99 28.84 -3.45 -30.11
CA THR A 99 30.11 -2.92 -30.64
C THR A 99 31.31 -3.70 -30.10
N GLY A 100 32.53 -3.26 -30.42
CA GLY A 100 33.76 -3.82 -29.83
C GLY A 100 33.90 -3.61 -28.32
N ARG A 101 32.98 -2.89 -27.66
CA ARG A 101 32.86 -2.84 -26.19
C ARG A 101 32.23 -4.10 -25.59
N VAL A 102 31.54 -4.90 -26.40
CA VAL A 102 30.90 -6.16 -25.99
C VAL A 102 29.87 -5.93 -24.88
N GLU A 103 28.96 -4.98 -25.09
CA GLU A 103 28.08 -4.41 -24.06
C GLU A 103 27.21 -5.47 -23.34
N HIS A 104 26.83 -6.55 -24.01
CA HIS A 104 26.08 -7.65 -23.38
C HIS A 104 26.90 -8.39 -22.32
N VAL A 105 28.22 -8.55 -22.51
CA VAL A 105 29.14 -9.11 -21.51
C VAL A 105 29.47 -8.09 -20.42
N GLU A 106 29.61 -6.80 -20.77
CA GLU A 106 29.83 -5.69 -19.83
C GLU A 106 28.73 -5.61 -18.75
N PHE A 107 27.46 -5.85 -19.13
CA PHE A 107 26.35 -5.86 -18.19
C PHE A 107 26.04 -7.24 -17.61
N PHE A 108 26.04 -8.32 -18.42
CA PHE A 108 25.48 -9.61 -18.00
C PHE A 108 26.44 -10.80 -18.04
N GLY A 109 27.70 -10.63 -18.46
CA GLY A 109 28.71 -11.69 -18.34
C GLY A 109 29.04 -12.04 -16.88
N SER A 110 29.94 -13.01 -16.70
CA SER A 110 30.45 -13.46 -15.38
C SER A 110 31.04 -12.36 -14.48
N LYS A 111 31.43 -11.21 -15.03
CA LYS A 111 31.85 -9.99 -14.30
C LYS A 111 30.93 -8.79 -14.57
N GLY A 112 29.75 -9.05 -15.13
CA GLY A 112 28.83 -8.03 -15.62
C GLY A 112 28.16 -7.26 -14.50
N ALA A 113 28.08 -5.94 -14.67
CA ALA A 113 27.66 -5.00 -13.64
C ALA A 113 26.14 -4.97 -13.34
N ALA A 114 25.29 -5.62 -14.15
CA ALA A 114 23.85 -5.58 -13.96
C ALA A 114 23.33 -6.67 -13.01
N ASP A 115 22.34 -6.29 -12.20
CA ASP A 115 21.56 -7.16 -11.30
C ASP A 115 20.34 -7.76 -12.00
N LEU A 116 19.72 -7.02 -12.94
CA LEU A 116 18.46 -7.39 -13.60
C LEU A 116 18.43 -6.96 -15.07
N PHE A 117 17.96 -7.87 -15.93
CA PHE A 117 17.50 -7.53 -17.28
C PHE A 117 15.96 -7.44 -17.33
N LEU A 118 15.42 -6.24 -17.51
CA LEU A 118 13.98 -5.98 -17.56
C LEU A 118 13.54 -5.73 -19.02
N ILE A 119 12.97 -6.74 -19.68
CA ILE A 119 12.50 -6.63 -21.06
C ILE A 119 11.08 -6.06 -21.08
N ALA A 120 10.99 -4.73 -21.12
CA ALA A 120 9.74 -3.98 -21.06
C ALA A 120 9.70 -2.90 -22.16
N PRO A 121 8.70 -2.89 -23.07
CA PRO A 121 7.83 -4.01 -23.40
C PRO A 121 8.57 -5.14 -24.13
N ALA A 122 8.09 -6.38 -23.96
CA ALA A 122 8.50 -7.54 -24.74
C ALA A 122 7.42 -7.93 -25.78
N THR A 123 7.72 -7.74 -27.06
CA THR A 123 6.86 -8.22 -28.16
C THR A 123 6.86 -9.74 -28.26
N ALA A 124 5.78 -10.31 -28.81
CA ALA A 124 5.69 -11.75 -29.11
C ALA A 124 6.86 -12.27 -29.95
N ASN A 125 7.38 -11.44 -30.87
CA ASN A 125 8.57 -11.75 -31.66
C ASN A 125 9.82 -11.90 -30.79
N THR A 126 10.10 -10.95 -29.89
CA THR A 126 11.25 -11.03 -28.98
C THR A 126 11.11 -12.23 -28.02
N ILE A 127 9.93 -12.42 -27.42
CA ILE A 127 9.63 -13.58 -26.55
C ILE A 127 9.92 -14.90 -27.28
N SER A 128 9.45 -15.00 -28.53
CA SER A 128 9.65 -16.22 -29.33
C SER A 128 11.10 -16.44 -29.77
N LYS A 129 11.87 -15.36 -29.96
CA LYS A 129 13.31 -15.44 -30.25
C LYS A 129 14.09 -15.93 -29.03
N ILE A 130 13.85 -15.35 -27.85
CA ILE A 130 14.51 -15.75 -26.59
C ILE A 130 14.20 -17.23 -26.28
N ALA A 131 12.93 -17.64 -26.36
CA ALA A 131 12.54 -19.03 -26.12
C ALA A 131 13.13 -20.04 -27.13
N ALA A 132 13.57 -19.56 -28.30
CA ALA A 132 14.24 -20.36 -29.34
C ALA A 132 15.77 -20.21 -29.34
N GLY A 133 16.37 -19.45 -28.42
CA GLY A 133 17.80 -19.16 -28.40
C GLY A 133 18.31 -18.31 -29.57
N ILE A 134 17.44 -17.51 -30.20
CA ILE A 134 17.79 -16.60 -31.30
C ILE A 134 18.20 -15.25 -30.72
N ASP A 135 19.42 -14.82 -31.00
CA ASP A 135 20.11 -13.68 -30.39
C ASP A 135 20.42 -12.54 -31.38
N ASP A 136 19.72 -12.48 -32.51
CA ASP A 136 19.96 -11.61 -33.68
C ASP A 136 19.66 -10.10 -33.52
N THR A 137 19.24 -9.66 -32.33
CA THR A 137 19.05 -8.23 -31.97
C THR A 137 19.75 -7.91 -30.65
N PRO A 138 20.13 -6.65 -30.37
CA PRO A 138 20.81 -6.29 -29.12
C PRO A 138 20.05 -6.76 -27.86
N VAL A 139 18.73 -6.57 -27.81
CA VAL A 139 17.89 -7.03 -26.69
C VAL A 139 17.93 -8.56 -26.53
N THR A 140 17.91 -9.32 -27.62
CA THR A 140 17.97 -10.79 -27.56
C THR A 140 19.37 -11.31 -27.24
N THR A 141 20.46 -10.66 -27.68
CA THR A 141 21.83 -11.04 -27.26
C THR A 141 22.06 -10.76 -25.78
N PHE A 142 21.55 -9.62 -25.28
CA PHE A 142 21.51 -9.33 -23.84
C PHE A 142 20.73 -10.40 -23.07
N ALA A 143 19.54 -10.81 -23.56
CA ALA A 143 18.76 -11.90 -22.96
C ALA A 143 19.55 -13.22 -22.91
N THR A 144 20.12 -13.65 -24.03
CA THR A 144 20.92 -14.89 -24.12
C THR A 144 22.11 -14.87 -23.16
N THR A 145 22.78 -13.73 -23.03
CA THR A 145 23.91 -13.58 -22.09
C THR A 145 23.45 -13.64 -20.64
N ALA A 146 22.40 -12.90 -20.29
CA ALA A 146 21.83 -12.90 -18.94
C ALA A 146 21.34 -14.29 -18.50
N ILE A 147 20.59 -14.99 -19.36
CA ILE A 147 20.10 -16.34 -19.11
C ILE A 147 21.27 -17.33 -18.99
N GLY A 148 22.26 -17.25 -19.88
CA GLY A 148 23.42 -18.15 -19.88
C GLY A 148 24.31 -18.03 -18.64
N GLU A 149 24.38 -16.84 -18.04
CA GLU A 149 25.16 -16.54 -16.81
C GLU A 149 24.29 -16.60 -15.54
N GLY A 150 23.03 -17.04 -15.63
CA GLY A 150 22.12 -17.19 -14.48
C GLY A 150 21.70 -15.86 -13.83
N LYS A 151 21.78 -14.75 -14.56
CA LYS A 151 21.36 -13.42 -14.11
C LYS A 151 19.83 -13.31 -14.10
N LYS A 152 19.27 -12.47 -13.21
CA LYS A 152 17.83 -12.25 -13.11
C LYS A 152 17.30 -11.63 -14.40
N VAL A 153 16.20 -12.18 -14.94
CA VAL A 153 15.51 -11.66 -16.13
C VAL A 153 14.02 -11.55 -15.84
N MET A 154 13.45 -10.40 -16.18
CA MET A 154 12.01 -10.12 -16.14
C MET A 154 11.51 -9.76 -17.53
N ILE A 155 10.33 -10.25 -17.89
CA ILE A 155 9.70 -9.99 -19.19
C ILE A 155 8.32 -9.41 -18.96
N VAL A 156 8.02 -8.29 -19.64
CA VAL A 156 6.71 -7.63 -19.59
C VAL A 156 6.03 -7.75 -20.96
N PRO A 157 5.16 -8.75 -21.20
CA PRO A 157 4.61 -9.00 -22.52
C PRO A 157 3.70 -7.86 -23.00
N ALA A 158 3.89 -7.40 -24.24
CA ALA A 158 3.03 -6.40 -24.86
C ALA A 158 2.74 -6.75 -26.32
N MET A 159 1.51 -7.16 -26.60
CA MET A 159 1.04 -7.60 -27.92
C MET A 159 -0.49 -7.52 -28.00
N HIS A 160 -1.05 -7.59 -29.20
CA HIS A 160 -2.50 -7.71 -29.38
C HIS A 160 -3.02 -9.05 -28.83
N GLU A 161 -4.26 -9.09 -28.33
CA GLU A 161 -4.82 -10.26 -27.67
C GLU A 161 -4.77 -11.54 -28.53
N SER A 162 -5.02 -11.42 -29.83
CA SER A 162 -4.91 -12.55 -30.77
C SER A 162 -3.50 -13.14 -30.90
N MET A 163 -2.46 -12.35 -30.62
CA MET A 163 -1.07 -12.83 -30.55
C MET A 163 -0.82 -13.52 -29.20
N TYR A 164 -1.37 -12.99 -28.11
CA TYR A 164 -1.25 -13.60 -26.79
C TYR A 164 -1.93 -14.97 -26.73
N ARG A 165 -3.12 -15.09 -27.34
CA ARG A 165 -3.84 -16.37 -27.50
C ARG A 165 -3.20 -17.35 -28.50
N HIS A 166 -2.11 -16.99 -29.18
CA HIS A 166 -1.45 -17.87 -30.13
C HIS A 166 -0.76 -19.03 -29.39
N PRO A 167 -1.01 -20.31 -29.74
CA PRO A 167 -0.54 -21.45 -28.95
C PRO A 167 0.98 -21.44 -28.78
N LYS A 168 1.73 -21.11 -29.85
CA LYS A 168 3.19 -21.04 -29.75
C LYS A 168 3.71 -19.91 -28.85
N VAL A 169 2.97 -18.80 -28.71
CA VAL A 169 3.39 -17.71 -27.81
C VAL A 169 3.18 -18.12 -26.36
N LEU A 170 2.07 -18.82 -26.05
CA LEU A 170 1.82 -19.39 -24.73
C LEU A 170 2.82 -20.52 -24.38
N GLU A 171 3.20 -21.37 -25.32
CA GLU A 171 4.29 -22.34 -25.13
C GLU A 171 5.63 -21.64 -24.84
N ASN A 172 5.95 -20.58 -25.59
CA ASN A 172 7.19 -19.85 -25.43
C ASN A 172 7.25 -19.14 -24.05
N LEU A 173 6.15 -18.51 -23.61
CA LEU A 173 6.05 -17.94 -22.25
C LEU A 173 6.29 -19.01 -21.18
N LYS A 174 5.60 -20.16 -21.25
CA LYS A 174 5.80 -21.28 -20.33
C LYS A 174 7.22 -21.85 -20.34
N THR A 175 7.88 -21.82 -21.49
CA THR A 175 9.28 -22.24 -21.61
C THR A 175 10.19 -21.28 -20.85
N LEU A 176 9.97 -19.97 -20.97
CA LEU A 176 10.74 -18.95 -20.24
C LEU A 176 10.45 -19.00 -18.72
N GLU A 177 9.18 -19.16 -18.32
CA GLU A 177 8.78 -19.40 -16.93
C GLU A 177 9.51 -20.63 -16.35
N SER A 178 9.63 -21.72 -17.11
CA SER A 178 10.36 -22.92 -16.69
C SER A 178 11.88 -22.74 -16.57
N TRP A 179 12.43 -21.64 -17.09
CA TRP A 179 13.84 -21.25 -16.90
C TRP A 179 14.02 -20.30 -15.70
N GLY A 180 12.96 -20.03 -14.92
CA GLY A 180 12.98 -19.07 -13.80
C GLY A 180 12.90 -17.60 -14.23
N ILE A 181 12.49 -17.32 -15.47
CA ILE A 181 12.30 -15.95 -15.96
C ILE A 181 10.93 -15.45 -15.51
N ASP A 182 10.89 -14.35 -14.78
CA ASP A 182 9.64 -13.82 -14.24
C ASP A 182 8.83 -13.07 -15.32
N ILE A 183 7.54 -13.39 -15.42
CA ILE A 183 6.62 -12.82 -16.41
C ILE A 183 5.64 -11.87 -15.71
N ILE A 184 5.65 -10.61 -16.12
CA ILE A 184 4.84 -9.54 -15.52
C ILE A 184 3.70 -9.16 -16.48
N GLY A 185 2.49 -9.64 -16.19
CA GLY A 185 1.32 -9.50 -17.05
C GLY A 185 1.32 -10.44 -18.26
N PRO A 186 0.46 -10.23 -19.27
CA PRO A 186 -0.46 -9.11 -19.41
C PRO A 186 -1.71 -9.25 -18.53
N ARG A 187 -2.31 -8.11 -18.15
CA ARG A 187 -3.64 -8.11 -17.51
C ARG A 187 -4.70 -8.38 -18.56
N VAL A 188 -5.55 -9.38 -18.34
CA VAL A 188 -6.72 -9.64 -19.19
C VAL A 188 -7.93 -8.94 -18.59
N GLU A 189 -8.23 -7.73 -19.08
CA GLU A 189 -9.38 -6.94 -18.67
C GLU A 189 -10.34 -6.79 -19.84
N GLU A 190 -11.65 -7.00 -19.63
CA GLU A 190 -12.69 -6.86 -20.68
C GLU A 190 -12.45 -7.71 -21.95
N GLY A 191 -11.65 -8.77 -21.86
CA GLY A 191 -11.22 -9.56 -23.03
C GLY A 191 -10.12 -8.88 -23.85
N ILE A 192 -9.32 -8.00 -23.24
CA ILE A 192 -8.18 -7.33 -23.85
C ILE A 192 -6.95 -7.59 -22.97
N ALA A 193 -5.91 -8.17 -23.57
CA ALA A 193 -4.59 -8.28 -22.95
C ALA A 193 -3.89 -6.90 -22.98
N LYS A 194 -3.77 -6.26 -21.83
CA LYS A 194 -3.04 -5.00 -21.62
C LYS A 194 -1.66 -5.30 -21.03
N ILE A 195 -0.65 -4.51 -21.41
CA ILE A 195 0.64 -4.52 -20.71
C ILE A 195 0.43 -4.24 -19.22
N ALA A 196 1.24 -4.83 -18.34
CA ALA A 196 1.29 -4.46 -16.93
C ALA A 196 1.52 -2.94 -16.77
N GLY A 197 0.90 -2.35 -15.74
CA GLY A 197 1.12 -0.95 -15.41
C GLY A 197 2.51 -0.73 -14.83
N ASN A 198 3.10 0.45 -15.03
CA ASN A 198 4.44 0.74 -14.50
C ASN A 198 4.53 0.56 -12.98
N ASP A 199 3.46 0.83 -12.21
CA ASP A 199 3.46 0.61 -10.76
C ASP A 199 3.57 -0.88 -10.40
N GLU A 200 2.92 -1.79 -11.15
CA GLU A 200 3.08 -3.24 -11.00
C GLU A 200 4.50 -3.68 -11.36
N ILE A 201 5.03 -3.21 -12.49
CA ILE A 201 6.38 -3.57 -12.95
C ILE A 201 7.42 -3.11 -11.91
N VAL A 202 7.30 -1.88 -11.41
CA VAL A 202 8.18 -1.34 -10.37
C VAL A 202 8.06 -2.15 -9.08
N LEU A 203 6.85 -2.47 -8.61
CA LEU A 203 6.67 -3.30 -7.40
C LEU A 203 7.30 -4.69 -7.53
N ARG A 204 7.19 -5.34 -8.70
CA ARG A 204 7.83 -6.64 -8.97
C ARG A 204 9.35 -6.51 -8.95
N VAL A 205 9.91 -5.47 -9.57
CA VAL A 205 11.35 -5.18 -9.54
C VAL A 205 11.85 -4.89 -8.12
N LEU A 206 11.07 -4.14 -7.33
CA LEU A 206 11.38 -3.84 -5.92
C LEU A 206 11.43 -5.10 -5.08
N ARG A 207 10.44 -6.00 -5.21
CA ARG A 207 10.43 -7.31 -4.53
C ARG A 207 11.61 -8.19 -4.97
N GLU A 208 11.94 -8.20 -6.25
CA GLU A 208 12.99 -9.07 -6.78
C GLU A 208 14.41 -8.64 -6.39
N LEU A 209 14.66 -7.34 -6.25
CA LEU A 209 16.00 -6.77 -5.99
C LEU A 209 16.20 -6.19 -4.59
N GLY A 210 15.12 -5.98 -3.84
CA GLY A 210 15.13 -5.42 -2.49
C GLY A 210 15.53 -6.42 -1.40
N ASP A 211 15.09 -6.12 -0.19
CA ASP A 211 15.23 -6.99 0.98
C ASP A 211 14.30 -8.23 0.88
N HIS A 212 14.68 -9.33 1.52
CA HIS A 212 13.92 -10.60 1.56
C HIS A 212 13.70 -11.08 3.01
N SER A 213 13.81 -10.21 4.00
CA SER A 213 13.65 -10.50 5.45
C SER A 213 12.31 -11.12 5.87
N LEU A 214 11.26 -11.01 5.02
CA LEU A 214 9.96 -11.65 5.24
C LEU A 214 9.68 -12.82 4.30
N SER A 215 10.68 -13.30 3.55
CA SER A 215 10.52 -14.46 2.67
C SER A 215 10.10 -15.71 3.45
N GLY A 216 8.99 -16.32 3.03
CA GLY A 216 8.39 -17.48 3.72
C GLY A 216 7.51 -17.14 4.93
N LYS A 217 7.26 -15.85 5.23
CA LYS A 217 6.30 -15.39 6.26
C LYS A 217 5.04 -14.82 5.62
N THR A 218 3.91 -14.95 6.31
CA THR A 218 2.64 -14.33 5.93
C THR A 218 2.39 -13.07 6.75
N VAL A 219 1.99 -11.98 6.08
CA VAL A 219 1.63 -10.70 6.70
C VAL A 219 0.18 -10.35 6.38
N PHE A 220 -0.65 -10.32 7.43
CA PHE A 220 -2.03 -9.86 7.39
C PHE A 220 -2.06 -8.37 7.74
N VAL A 221 -2.70 -7.53 6.93
CA VAL A 221 -2.80 -6.08 7.15
C VAL A 221 -4.25 -5.65 7.06
N THR A 222 -4.79 -5.09 8.14
CA THR A 222 -6.09 -4.40 8.06
C THR A 222 -5.86 -2.93 7.72
N SER A 223 -6.67 -2.41 6.79
CA SER A 223 -6.54 -1.05 6.27
C SER A 223 -7.90 -0.34 6.19
N GLY A 224 -7.86 1.00 6.27
CA GLY A 224 -9.04 1.85 6.12
C GLY A 224 -9.87 1.94 7.40
N SER A 225 -11.18 1.93 7.23
CA SER A 225 -12.18 1.87 8.31
C SER A 225 -13.20 0.79 7.97
N THR A 226 -13.82 0.19 8.98
CA THR A 226 -15.03 -0.61 8.79
C THR A 226 -16.25 0.32 8.71
N ALA A 227 -17.36 -0.20 8.21
CA ALA A 227 -18.63 0.51 8.17
C ALA A 227 -19.81 -0.40 8.53
N GLU A 228 -20.53 0.00 9.57
CA GLU A 228 -21.66 -0.75 10.10
C GLU A 228 -22.96 -0.23 9.47
N SER A 229 -23.73 -1.12 8.86
CA SER A 229 -24.94 -0.76 8.12
C SER A 229 -26.09 -0.41 9.07
N ILE A 230 -26.55 0.85 9.04
CA ILE A 230 -27.73 1.30 9.79
C ILE A 230 -28.99 0.93 9.01
N ASP A 231 -28.98 1.20 7.71
CA ASP A 231 -30.01 0.82 6.74
C ASP A 231 -29.36 0.75 5.33
N PRO A 232 -30.07 0.30 4.27
CA PRO A 232 -29.47 0.11 2.93
C PRO A 232 -28.93 1.38 2.23
N ILE A 233 -28.96 2.54 2.90
CA ILE A 233 -28.45 3.83 2.41
C ILE A 233 -27.44 4.46 3.40
N ARG A 234 -27.49 4.10 4.69
CA ARG A 234 -26.76 4.78 5.78
C ARG A 234 -25.79 3.83 6.46
N LEU A 235 -24.55 4.30 6.63
CA LEU A 235 -23.48 3.57 7.30
C LEU A 235 -22.90 4.39 8.46
N LEU A 236 -22.50 3.72 9.54
CA LEU A 236 -21.67 4.26 10.61
C LEU A 236 -20.20 3.87 10.34
N THR A 237 -19.31 4.84 10.15
CA THR A 237 -17.91 4.59 9.74
C THR A 237 -16.94 5.56 10.43
N ASN A 238 -15.75 5.06 10.76
CA ASN A 238 -14.64 5.90 11.20
C ASN A 238 -14.02 6.69 10.03
N ARG A 239 -13.30 7.77 10.32
CA ARG A 239 -12.71 8.69 9.31
C ARG A 239 -11.29 8.27 8.88
N ALA A 240 -11.09 7.04 8.43
CA ALA A 240 -9.76 6.55 8.02
C ALA A 240 -9.61 6.40 6.49
N SER A 241 -8.42 6.73 5.97
CA SER A 241 -8.14 6.79 4.52
C SER A 241 -7.43 5.56 3.94
N GLY A 242 -7.05 4.57 4.75
CA GLY A 242 -6.35 3.36 4.30
C GLY A 242 -4.86 3.52 3.98
N LYS A 243 -4.43 4.69 3.54
CA LYS A 243 -3.05 4.96 3.06
C LYS A 243 -1.90 4.42 3.92
N THR A 244 -2.07 4.30 5.24
CA THR A 244 -1.06 3.73 6.14
C THR A 244 -1.00 2.20 6.02
N GLY A 245 -2.14 1.51 6.11
CA GLY A 245 -2.20 0.05 5.89
C GLY A 245 -1.77 -0.32 4.47
N ASP A 246 -2.11 0.51 3.49
CA ASP A 246 -1.65 0.34 2.11
C ASP A 246 -0.11 0.41 2.00
N ALA A 247 0.53 1.41 2.63
CA ALA A 247 1.99 1.53 2.63
C ALA A 247 2.67 0.33 3.32
N LEU A 248 2.07 -0.18 4.40
CA LEU A 248 2.57 -1.34 5.15
C LEU A 248 2.43 -2.64 4.34
N ALA A 249 1.28 -2.87 3.70
CA ALA A 249 1.08 -4.03 2.82
C ALA A 249 2.03 -4.02 1.61
N LYS A 250 2.30 -2.83 1.05
CA LYS A 250 3.29 -2.63 0.00
C LYS A 250 4.72 -2.95 0.49
N GLU A 251 5.11 -2.50 1.68
CA GLU A 251 6.45 -2.75 2.21
C GLU A 251 6.66 -4.23 2.55
N ALA A 252 5.68 -4.88 3.17
CA ALA A 252 5.67 -6.33 3.39
C ALA A 252 5.87 -7.10 2.08
N TYR A 253 5.17 -6.67 1.02
CA TYR A 253 5.29 -7.25 -0.31
C TYR A 253 6.69 -7.07 -0.91
N ILE A 254 7.30 -5.90 -0.74
CA ILE A 254 8.66 -5.62 -1.20
C ILE A 254 9.67 -6.50 -0.45
N ARG A 255 9.47 -6.76 0.85
CA ARG A 255 10.34 -7.61 1.70
C ARG A 255 10.17 -9.12 1.52
N GLY A 256 9.41 -9.55 0.51
CA GLY A 256 9.26 -10.97 0.16
C GLY A 256 8.11 -11.72 0.85
N ALA A 257 7.28 -11.07 1.67
CA ALA A 257 6.16 -11.73 2.35
C ALA A 257 5.07 -12.26 1.39
N GLU A 258 4.28 -13.21 1.86
CA GLU A 258 2.92 -13.44 1.37
C GLU A 258 1.98 -12.43 2.06
N VAL A 259 1.16 -11.67 1.32
CA VAL A 259 0.45 -10.51 1.89
C VAL A 259 -1.06 -10.61 1.71
N TYR A 260 -1.82 -10.45 2.80
CA TYR A 260 -3.27 -10.32 2.79
C TYR A 260 -3.68 -8.92 3.28
N LEU A 261 -4.29 -8.11 2.41
CA LEU A 261 -4.78 -6.77 2.73
C LEU A 261 -6.31 -6.76 2.85
N PHE A 262 -6.85 -6.46 4.04
CA PHE A 262 -8.28 -6.45 4.35
C PHE A 262 -8.80 -5.03 4.50
N HIS A 263 -9.74 -4.60 3.65
CA HIS A 263 -10.27 -3.23 3.66
C HIS A 263 -11.54 -3.04 2.84
N ARG A 264 -12.19 -1.89 3.02
CA ARG A 264 -13.36 -1.45 2.22
C ARG A 264 -13.05 -0.95 0.81
N GLY A 265 -11.78 -0.68 0.52
CA GLY A 265 -11.35 -0.11 -0.74
C GLY A 265 -11.10 -1.17 -1.81
N LYS A 266 -10.20 -0.80 -2.72
CA LYS A 266 -9.48 -1.72 -3.60
C LYS A 266 -8.05 -1.21 -3.71
N SER A 267 -7.06 -2.10 -3.67
CA SER A 267 -5.67 -1.72 -3.83
C SER A 267 -5.43 -1.02 -5.17
N SER A 268 -4.50 -0.06 -5.19
CA SER A 268 -4.10 0.60 -6.44
C SER A 268 -3.21 -0.27 -7.34
N TRP A 269 -2.70 -1.39 -6.81
CA TRP A 269 -1.69 -2.23 -7.48
C TRP A 269 -2.30 -3.36 -8.30
N GLY A 270 -3.57 -3.73 -8.07
CA GLY A 270 -4.25 -4.78 -8.82
C GLY A 270 -3.71 -6.18 -8.50
N HIS A 271 -3.70 -7.08 -9.49
CA HIS A 271 -3.29 -8.47 -9.29
C HIS A 271 -1.76 -8.61 -9.33
N LEU A 272 -1.15 -8.85 -8.16
CA LEU A 272 0.25 -9.24 -8.02
C LEU A 272 0.32 -10.67 -7.47
N PRO A 273 1.23 -11.54 -7.94
CA PRO A 273 1.53 -12.80 -7.24
C PRO A 273 2.01 -12.49 -5.84
N HIS A 274 1.63 -13.29 -4.84
CA HIS A 274 1.91 -13.10 -3.41
C HIS A 274 1.26 -11.88 -2.75
N PHE A 275 0.15 -11.40 -3.32
CA PHE A 275 -0.62 -10.28 -2.79
C PHE A 275 -2.12 -10.50 -2.97
N HIS A 276 -2.85 -10.53 -1.86
CA HIS A 276 -4.28 -10.81 -1.80
C HIS A 276 -5.06 -9.58 -1.32
N ASP A 277 -5.76 -8.93 -2.25
CA ASP A 277 -6.61 -7.76 -2.02
C ASP A 277 -8.03 -8.22 -1.63
N ILE A 278 -8.35 -8.22 -0.33
CA ILE A 278 -9.60 -8.77 0.22
C ILE A 278 -10.52 -7.62 0.66
N HIS A 279 -11.72 -7.61 0.09
CA HIS A 279 -12.76 -6.64 0.42
C HIS A 279 -13.53 -7.07 1.67
N THR A 280 -13.65 -6.18 2.66
CA THR A 280 -14.40 -6.39 3.91
C THR A 280 -15.09 -5.07 4.30
N GLU A 281 -16.41 -5.07 4.53
CA GLU A 281 -17.18 -3.88 4.91
C GLU A 281 -17.29 -3.71 6.43
N SER A 282 -17.90 -4.66 7.11
CA SER A 282 -18.19 -4.58 8.54
C SER A 282 -17.03 -5.08 9.42
N VAL A 283 -17.08 -4.77 10.73
CA VAL A 283 -16.18 -5.38 11.72
C VAL A 283 -16.29 -6.90 11.72
N GLN A 284 -17.50 -7.44 11.60
CA GLN A 284 -17.73 -8.89 11.57
C GLN A 284 -17.05 -9.54 10.36
N GLU A 285 -17.29 -9.01 9.15
CA GLU A 285 -16.65 -9.51 7.91
C GLU A 285 -15.12 -9.43 7.98
N MET A 286 -14.58 -8.36 8.57
CA MET A 286 -13.13 -8.21 8.73
C MET A 286 -12.56 -9.27 9.70
N ILE A 287 -13.24 -9.55 10.81
CA ILE A 287 -12.84 -10.58 11.77
C ILE A 287 -12.89 -11.97 11.13
N GLU A 288 -14.01 -12.32 10.48
CA GLU A 288 -14.19 -13.60 9.80
C GLU A 288 -13.14 -13.80 8.71
N ALA A 289 -12.90 -12.80 7.85
CA ALA A 289 -11.92 -12.91 6.77
C ALA A 289 -10.47 -13.00 7.29
N VAL A 290 -10.09 -12.21 8.31
CA VAL A 290 -8.74 -12.26 8.88
C VAL A 290 -8.49 -13.59 9.58
N THR A 291 -9.41 -14.06 10.44
CA THR A 291 -9.25 -15.33 11.16
C THR A 291 -9.26 -16.53 10.20
N GLU A 292 -10.08 -16.53 9.14
CA GLU A 292 -10.04 -17.57 8.10
C GLU A 292 -8.65 -17.65 7.45
N LYS A 293 -8.02 -16.52 7.11
CA LYS A 293 -6.69 -16.53 6.48
C LYS A 293 -5.54 -16.83 7.44
N ILE A 294 -5.65 -16.46 8.72
CA ILE A 294 -4.71 -16.89 9.76
C ILE A 294 -4.77 -18.41 9.91
N ALA A 295 -5.97 -18.99 10.04
CA ALA A 295 -6.16 -20.44 10.20
C ALA A 295 -5.71 -21.29 8.99
N LEU A 296 -5.62 -20.68 7.79
CA LEU A 296 -5.20 -21.34 6.55
C LEU A 296 -3.74 -21.08 6.16
N ALA A 297 -3.03 -20.18 6.85
CA ALA A 297 -1.66 -19.84 6.50
C ALA A 297 -0.67 -20.89 7.00
N ASP A 298 0.39 -21.13 6.22
CA ASP A 298 1.49 -21.98 6.64
C ASP A 298 2.20 -21.37 7.87
N ILE A 299 2.57 -22.22 8.82
CA ILE A 299 3.42 -21.85 9.95
C ILE A 299 4.85 -21.71 9.41
N PRO A 300 5.51 -20.55 9.54
CA PRO A 300 6.85 -20.34 8.99
C PRO A 300 7.89 -21.22 9.70
N LEU A 301 8.94 -21.59 8.97
CA LEU A 301 10.05 -22.40 9.52
C LEU A 301 10.92 -21.64 10.54
N SER A 302 10.80 -20.31 10.59
CA SER A 302 11.53 -19.42 11.50
C SER A 302 10.73 -18.13 11.68
N GLY A 303 10.73 -17.57 12.89
CA GLY A 303 9.94 -16.40 13.22
C GLY A 303 8.44 -16.68 13.29
N LYS A 304 7.64 -15.63 13.10
CA LYS A 304 6.17 -15.66 13.23
C LYS A 304 5.48 -15.09 12.00
N ASN A 305 4.24 -15.52 11.75
CA ASN A 305 3.31 -14.78 10.90
C ASN A 305 2.89 -13.48 11.62
N ILE A 306 2.59 -12.43 10.86
CA ILE A 306 2.41 -11.07 11.41
C ILE A 306 1.01 -10.55 11.10
N LEU A 307 0.29 -10.04 12.10
CA LEU A 307 -0.93 -9.24 11.91
C LEU A 307 -0.66 -7.77 12.25
N ILE A 308 -0.83 -6.91 11.25
CA ILE A 308 -0.75 -5.46 11.36
C ILE A 308 -2.17 -4.88 11.40
N SER A 309 -2.63 -4.57 12.62
CA SER A 309 -3.96 -4.02 12.86
C SER A 309 -3.98 -2.48 12.69
N ALA A 310 -3.85 -2.02 11.44
CA ALA A 310 -3.80 -0.60 11.09
C ALA A 310 -5.15 0.03 10.68
N ALA A 311 -6.24 -0.75 10.59
CA ALA A 311 -7.58 -0.24 10.32
C ALA A 311 -8.18 0.49 11.53
N ALA A 312 -8.96 1.54 11.26
CA ALA A 312 -9.85 2.17 12.24
C ALA A 312 -11.15 1.37 12.35
N ILE A 313 -11.06 0.19 12.97
CA ILE A 313 -12.16 -0.73 13.26
C ILE A 313 -13.16 -0.06 14.21
N SER A 314 -14.46 -0.25 14.00
CA SER A 314 -15.49 0.31 14.90
C SER A 314 -15.57 -0.46 16.22
N ASP A 315 -15.55 0.24 17.35
CA ASP A 315 -15.79 -0.36 18.67
C ASP A 315 -17.26 -0.73 18.92
N TYR A 316 -18.16 -0.20 18.09
CA TYR A 316 -19.59 -0.40 18.18
C TYR A 316 -20.23 -0.68 16.83
N THR A 317 -21.27 -1.52 16.83
CA THR A 317 -22.11 -1.86 15.68
C THR A 317 -23.58 -1.56 15.98
N VAL A 318 -24.43 -1.72 14.96
CA VAL A 318 -25.87 -1.46 14.98
C VAL A 318 -26.60 -2.65 14.37
N GLU A 319 -27.80 -2.93 14.85
CA GLU A 319 -28.69 -3.91 14.21
C GLU A 319 -29.29 -3.28 12.94
N ALA A 320 -28.84 -3.75 11.78
CA ALA A 320 -29.19 -3.17 10.49
C ALA A 320 -30.70 -3.30 10.19
N ALA A 321 -31.34 -2.21 9.77
CA ALA A 321 -32.72 -2.25 9.31
C ALA A 321 -32.81 -2.77 7.86
N ASP A 322 -33.68 -3.74 7.57
CA ASP A 322 -33.90 -4.29 6.23
C ASP A 322 -34.34 -3.25 5.17
N SER A 323 -34.83 -2.09 5.62
CA SER A 323 -35.34 -1.04 4.74
C SER A 323 -34.94 0.34 5.25
N LYS A 324 -34.82 1.29 4.32
CA LYS A 324 -34.46 2.69 4.62
C LYS A 324 -35.34 3.24 5.74
N ILE A 325 -34.73 3.65 6.84
CA ILE A 325 -35.45 4.29 7.95
C ILE A 325 -36.07 5.59 7.43
N LYS A 326 -37.40 5.70 7.54
CA LYS A 326 -38.19 6.77 6.91
C LYS A 326 -37.74 8.14 7.41
N SER A 327 -37.33 8.99 6.47
CA SER A 327 -37.09 10.41 6.74
C SER A 327 -38.44 11.12 6.91
N GLY A 328 -38.71 11.65 8.10
CA GLY A 328 -39.96 12.33 8.44
C GLY A 328 -40.21 12.51 9.95
N GLU A 329 -39.54 11.71 10.79
CA GLU A 329 -39.55 11.91 12.25
C GLU A 329 -38.61 13.06 12.67
N ARG A 330 -38.92 13.69 13.82
CA ARG A 330 -38.18 14.85 14.35
C ARG A 330 -36.80 14.46 14.91
N GLU A 331 -36.64 13.21 15.31
CA GLU A 331 -35.46 12.64 15.93
C GLU A 331 -35.26 11.21 15.43
N LEU A 332 -34.03 10.70 15.43
CA LEU A 332 -33.69 9.32 15.09
C LEU A 332 -32.71 8.78 16.13
N THR A 333 -33.15 7.82 16.94
CA THR A 333 -32.30 7.14 17.92
C THR A 333 -31.73 5.86 17.32
N ILE A 334 -30.41 5.73 17.35
CA ILE A 334 -29.69 4.52 16.95
C ILE A 334 -29.13 3.86 18.22
N LYS A 335 -29.49 2.59 18.46
CA LYS A 335 -28.95 1.80 19.57
C LYS A 335 -27.70 1.05 19.11
N LEU A 336 -26.58 1.33 19.76
CA LEU A 336 -25.29 0.73 19.48
C LEU A 336 -25.01 -0.43 20.43
N LYS A 337 -24.32 -1.47 19.93
CA LYS A 337 -23.85 -2.65 20.68
C LYS A 337 -22.33 -2.77 20.49
N PRO A 338 -21.55 -3.20 21.50
CA PRO A 338 -20.11 -3.34 21.36
C PRO A 338 -19.74 -4.45 20.35
N THR A 339 -18.59 -4.29 19.68
CA THR A 339 -18.04 -5.30 18.76
C THR A 339 -17.04 -6.24 19.43
N LYS A 340 -16.89 -7.46 18.88
CA LYS A 340 -15.74 -8.35 19.13
C LYS A 340 -14.44 -7.63 18.76
N LYS A 341 -13.34 -7.94 19.44
CA LYS A 341 -12.03 -7.35 19.14
C LYS A 341 -11.22 -8.24 18.19
N LEU A 342 -10.88 -7.72 17.02
CA LEU A 342 -10.12 -8.44 15.98
C LEU A 342 -8.84 -9.11 16.51
N ILE A 343 -8.09 -8.38 17.33
CA ILE A 343 -6.80 -8.85 17.85
C ILE A 343 -6.97 -10.06 18.77
N GLU A 344 -8.00 -10.06 19.63
CA GLU A 344 -8.31 -11.19 20.51
C GLU A 344 -8.69 -12.42 19.68
N GLU A 345 -9.58 -12.28 18.70
CA GLU A 345 -10.00 -13.38 17.80
C GLU A 345 -8.81 -13.91 16.96
N ALA A 346 -7.86 -13.04 16.57
CA ALA A 346 -6.63 -13.45 15.89
C ALA A 346 -5.71 -14.27 16.82
N CYS A 347 -5.48 -13.83 18.05
CA CYS A 347 -4.68 -14.56 19.04
C CYS A 347 -5.34 -15.89 19.46
N TYR A 348 -6.66 -15.98 19.50
CA TYR A 348 -7.37 -17.25 19.69
C TYR A 348 -7.21 -18.20 18.49
N THR A 349 -7.03 -17.66 17.27
CA THR A 349 -6.85 -18.45 16.04
C THR A 349 -5.42 -18.98 15.91
N ASP A 350 -4.41 -18.15 16.16
CA ASP A 350 -3.00 -18.54 16.26
C ASP A 350 -2.34 -17.84 17.46
N PRO A 351 -2.11 -18.52 18.59
CA PRO A 351 -1.44 -17.96 19.77
C PRO A 351 0.02 -17.54 19.54
N ASN A 352 0.63 -17.90 18.41
CA ASN A 352 2.01 -17.54 18.07
C ASN A 352 2.10 -16.35 17.11
N ILE A 353 0.97 -15.82 16.61
CA ILE A 353 0.97 -14.68 15.70
C ILE A 353 1.62 -13.45 16.34
N PHE A 354 2.42 -12.72 15.57
CA PHE A 354 3.05 -11.48 16.02
C PHE A 354 2.12 -10.30 15.75
N ILE A 355 1.71 -9.58 16.79
CA ILE A 355 0.73 -8.51 16.68
C ILE A 355 1.39 -7.13 16.67
N VAL A 356 1.14 -6.38 15.60
CA VAL A 356 1.45 -4.94 15.49
C VAL A 356 0.14 -4.14 15.60
N GLY A 357 -0.09 -3.54 16.77
CA GLY A 357 -1.24 -2.69 17.03
C GLY A 357 -1.00 -1.23 16.64
N PHE A 358 -2.03 -0.53 16.19
CA PHE A 358 -1.99 0.93 16.05
C PHE A 358 -2.80 1.62 17.17
N LYS A 359 -2.33 2.78 17.60
CA LYS A 359 -3.00 3.62 18.61
C LYS A 359 -2.93 5.09 18.21
N ALA A 360 -4.08 5.63 17.84
CA ALA A 360 -4.28 7.06 17.64
C ALA A 360 -4.91 7.65 18.91
N GLU A 361 -4.42 8.81 19.35
CA GLU A 361 -5.05 9.64 20.38
C GLU A 361 -5.05 11.11 19.94
N THR A 362 -5.77 11.95 20.69
CA THR A 362 -5.81 13.41 20.52
C THR A 362 -5.89 14.08 21.89
N ASP A 363 -5.24 15.24 22.07
CA ASP A 363 -5.21 16.01 23.34
C ASP A 363 -4.53 15.29 24.53
N VAL A 364 -3.68 14.29 24.26
CA VAL A 364 -2.89 13.60 25.29
C VAL A 364 -1.45 14.11 25.30
N SER A 365 -0.81 14.10 26.47
CA SER A 365 0.64 14.31 26.54
C SER A 365 1.41 13.14 25.93
N TYR A 366 2.66 13.38 25.51
CA TYR A 366 3.56 12.34 25.02
C TYR A 366 3.64 11.13 25.98
N GLN A 367 3.76 11.38 27.28
CA GLN A 367 3.84 10.31 28.28
C GLN A 367 2.54 9.48 28.37
N GLU A 368 1.37 10.11 28.27
CA GLU A 368 0.08 9.42 28.26
C GLU A 368 -0.10 8.57 27.00
N LEU A 369 0.33 9.08 25.84
CA LEU A 369 0.33 8.33 24.58
C LEU A 369 1.20 7.06 24.68
N ILE A 370 2.44 7.19 25.18
CA ILE A 370 3.34 6.04 25.36
C ILE A 370 2.80 5.06 26.41
N ASN A 371 2.25 5.54 27.53
CA ASN A 371 1.66 4.67 28.55
C ASN A 371 0.41 3.92 28.04
N SER A 372 -0.42 4.56 27.22
CA SER A 372 -1.60 3.97 26.56
C SER A 372 -1.22 2.92 25.50
N ALA A 373 -0.05 3.07 24.87
CA ALA A 373 0.52 2.05 23.99
C ALA A 373 1.14 0.89 24.78
N ALA A 374 1.92 1.20 25.83
CA ALA A 374 2.59 0.22 26.68
C ALA A 374 1.61 -0.72 27.41
N SER A 375 0.48 -0.20 27.92
CA SER A 375 -0.52 -1.02 28.62
C SER A 375 -1.16 -2.11 27.74
N LYS A 376 -1.23 -1.91 26.42
CA LYS A 376 -1.65 -2.96 25.49
C LYS A 376 -0.63 -4.09 25.35
N ILE A 377 0.67 -3.76 25.42
CA ILE A 377 1.75 -4.75 25.35
C ILE A 377 1.81 -5.53 26.67
N ASP A 378 1.67 -4.84 27.80
CA ASP A 378 1.64 -5.43 29.15
C ASP A 378 0.43 -6.38 29.33
N ALA A 379 -0.73 -6.01 28.79
CA ALA A 379 -1.92 -6.86 28.75
C ALA A 379 -1.87 -8.01 27.73
N GLY A 380 -0.74 -8.22 27.03
CA GLY A 380 -0.59 -9.29 26.03
C GLY A 380 -1.41 -9.09 24.75
N ILE A 381 -1.94 -7.90 24.51
CA ILE A 381 -2.77 -7.59 23.34
C ILE A 381 -1.90 -7.37 22.09
N ALA A 382 -0.68 -6.84 22.23
CA ALA A 382 0.22 -6.60 21.10
C ALA A 382 1.68 -6.84 21.45
N ASP A 383 2.51 -7.27 20.49
CA ASP A 383 3.96 -7.32 20.66
C ASP A 383 4.60 -5.94 20.45
N VAL A 384 4.07 -5.17 19.49
CA VAL A 384 4.51 -3.81 19.15
C VAL A 384 3.29 -2.92 19.00
N VAL A 385 3.36 -1.68 19.51
CA VAL A 385 2.32 -0.67 19.32
C VAL A 385 2.87 0.59 18.67
N VAL A 386 2.29 0.97 17.54
CA VAL A 386 2.59 2.21 16.82
C VAL A 386 1.63 3.30 17.29
N ALA A 387 2.15 4.24 18.08
CA ALA A 387 1.40 5.33 18.66
C ALA A 387 1.51 6.62 17.83
N ASN A 388 0.43 7.38 17.69
CA ASN A 388 0.38 8.62 16.90
C ASN A 388 -0.53 9.65 17.58
N ASP A 389 -0.02 10.87 17.76
CA ASP A 389 -0.87 12.03 18.06
C ASP A 389 -1.37 12.62 16.74
N VAL A 390 -2.68 12.61 16.57
CA VAL A 390 -3.35 13.01 15.34
C VAL A 390 -3.49 14.55 15.23
N LYS A 391 -3.25 15.32 16.31
CA LYS A 391 -3.59 16.75 16.32
C LYS A 391 -2.59 17.71 15.68
N GLU A 392 -1.28 17.54 15.83
CA GLU A 392 -0.32 18.54 15.29
C GLU A 392 -0.31 18.61 13.76
N LYS A 393 -0.66 17.52 13.06
CA LYS A 393 -0.67 17.48 11.57
C LYS A 393 -1.98 16.96 10.95
N GLY A 394 -2.90 16.37 11.72
CA GLY A 394 -4.22 15.96 11.24
C GLY A 394 -4.25 14.63 10.47
N MET A 395 -5.41 13.96 10.46
CA MET A 395 -5.59 12.74 9.67
C MET A 395 -5.44 13.01 8.16
N GLY A 396 -4.30 12.63 7.59
CA GLY A 396 -4.11 12.56 6.14
C GLY A 396 -3.05 13.47 5.52
N THR A 397 -2.24 14.18 6.32
CA THR A 397 -1.01 14.83 5.81
C THR A 397 -0.06 13.85 5.13
N ASN A 398 0.79 14.37 4.26
CA ASN A 398 1.80 13.55 3.58
C ASN A 398 2.93 13.12 4.52
N GLU A 399 3.34 14.00 5.43
CA GLU A 399 4.27 13.68 6.52
C GLU A 399 3.49 13.41 7.81
N ASN A 400 3.99 12.43 8.58
CA ASN A 400 3.43 12.01 9.85
C ASN A 400 4.57 11.62 10.81
N ASP A 401 4.29 11.66 12.10
CA ASP A 401 5.23 11.28 13.16
C ASP A 401 4.58 10.16 13.98
N VAL A 402 5.30 9.05 14.18
CA VAL A 402 4.82 7.93 14.98
C VAL A 402 5.88 7.51 16.00
N TYR A 403 5.42 6.98 17.12
CA TYR A 403 6.25 6.48 18.20
C TYR A 403 6.02 4.99 18.35
N VAL A 404 7.04 4.19 18.10
CA VAL A 404 6.97 2.73 18.20
C VAL A 404 7.36 2.32 19.61
N VAL A 405 6.44 1.64 20.29
CA VAL A 405 6.63 1.09 21.63
C VAL A 405 6.74 -0.43 21.52
N THR A 406 7.76 -0.99 22.16
CA THR A 406 8.04 -2.44 22.21
C THR A 406 8.17 -2.91 23.67
N LYS A 407 8.41 -4.21 23.87
CA LYS A 407 8.65 -4.80 25.20
C LYS A 407 9.87 -4.20 25.91
N ASP A 408 10.83 -3.62 25.20
CA ASP A 408 12.01 -2.96 25.80
C ASP A 408 11.64 -1.70 26.62
N TYR A 409 10.53 -1.02 26.28
CA TYR A 409 9.98 0.06 27.11
C TYR A 409 9.34 -0.46 28.40
N LEU A 410 8.70 -1.64 28.38
CA LEU A 410 8.15 -2.25 29.60
C LEU A 410 9.25 -2.70 30.56
N ILE A 411 10.38 -3.17 30.04
CA ILE A 411 11.51 -3.65 30.86
C ILE A 411 12.26 -2.47 31.51
N ASN A 412 12.52 -1.40 30.76
CA ASN A 412 13.39 -0.31 31.21
C ASN A 412 12.64 0.93 31.74
N HIS A 413 11.39 1.13 31.32
CA HIS A 413 10.61 2.36 31.54
C HIS A 413 11.34 3.66 31.13
N ASP A 414 12.34 3.59 30.24
CA ASP A 414 13.07 4.74 29.69
C ASP A 414 12.46 5.14 28.35
N LEU A 415 11.98 6.38 28.24
CA LEU A 415 11.45 6.94 26.98
C LEU A 415 12.46 6.89 25.82
N LYS A 416 13.76 6.68 26.08
CA LYS A 416 14.78 6.47 25.04
C LYS A 416 14.65 5.15 24.28
N THR A 417 13.91 4.17 24.79
CA THR A 417 13.65 2.90 24.07
C THR A 417 12.45 2.99 23.13
N VAL A 418 11.64 4.05 23.24
CA VAL A 418 10.60 4.39 22.26
C VAL A 418 11.28 4.90 20.99
N VAL A 419 10.94 4.33 19.84
CA VAL A 419 11.56 4.69 18.56
C VAL A 419 10.66 5.72 17.83
N PRO A 420 11.08 6.99 17.70
CA PRO A 420 10.38 7.98 16.89
C PRO A 420 10.69 7.78 15.40
N ILE A 421 9.64 7.73 14.57
CA ILE A 421 9.73 7.58 13.12
C ILE A 421 8.97 8.73 12.47
N SER A 422 9.66 9.51 11.64
CA SER A 422 9.12 10.72 10.99
C SER A 422 9.31 10.69 9.47
N GLY A 423 8.24 10.95 8.73
CA GLY A 423 8.30 11.12 7.28
C GLY A 423 7.00 10.79 6.54
N ASN A 424 7.12 10.43 5.27
CA ASN A 424 5.97 9.93 4.49
C ASN A 424 5.61 8.49 4.88
N LYS A 425 4.46 8.00 4.41
CA LYS A 425 3.91 6.70 4.84
C LYS A 425 4.77 5.53 4.37
N GLU A 426 5.38 5.66 3.20
CA GLU A 426 6.34 4.70 2.65
C GLU A 426 7.61 4.60 3.51
N LYS A 427 8.17 5.74 3.92
CA LYS A 427 9.33 5.79 4.83
C LYS A 427 8.97 5.21 6.21
N ILE A 428 7.81 5.59 6.76
CA ILE A 428 7.33 5.07 8.04
C ILE A 428 7.14 3.55 7.97
N ALA A 429 6.58 3.03 6.87
CA ALA A 429 6.42 1.59 6.68
C ALA A 429 7.78 0.88 6.64
N ALA A 430 8.76 1.40 5.88
CA ALA A 430 10.10 0.82 5.80
C ALA A 430 10.82 0.79 7.17
N GLU A 431 10.92 1.93 7.86
CA GLU A 431 11.59 2.00 9.17
C GLU A 431 10.84 1.19 10.25
N LEU A 432 9.51 1.07 10.16
CA LEU A 432 8.74 0.20 11.04
C LEU A 432 9.01 -1.29 10.76
N PHE A 433 9.15 -1.69 9.49
CA PHE A 433 9.46 -3.09 9.16
C PHE A 433 10.89 -3.49 9.55
N ASP A 434 11.85 -2.57 9.54
CA ASP A 434 13.19 -2.84 10.08
C ASP A 434 13.14 -3.24 11.56
N LEU A 435 12.23 -2.63 12.34
CA LEU A 435 11.98 -3.00 13.74
C LEU A 435 11.13 -4.28 13.86
N ILE A 436 10.03 -4.40 13.11
CA ILE A 436 9.15 -5.58 13.17
C ILE A 436 9.92 -6.86 12.85
N CYS A 437 10.81 -6.86 11.86
CA CYS A 437 11.56 -8.06 11.49
C CYS A 437 12.47 -8.55 12.64
N VAL A 438 13.10 -7.63 13.38
CA VAL A 438 13.95 -7.97 14.54
C VAL A 438 13.11 -8.52 15.70
N GLU A 439 12.01 -7.85 16.04
CA GLU A 439 11.13 -8.27 17.14
C GLU A 439 10.38 -9.58 16.85
N ALA A 440 9.95 -9.80 15.61
CA ALA A 440 9.19 -11.01 15.21
C ALA A 440 10.06 -12.28 15.07
N ASP A 441 11.38 -12.12 14.88
CA ASP A 441 12.37 -13.20 14.90
C ASP A 441 13.04 -13.39 16.27
N SER A 442 12.67 -12.59 17.27
CA SER A 442 13.16 -12.74 18.64
C SER A 442 12.38 -13.84 19.39
N ASP A 443 13.05 -14.94 19.74
CA ASP A 443 12.55 -16.08 20.54
C ASP A 443 12.28 -15.71 22.03
N ALA A 444 11.68 -14.56 22.30
CA ALA A 444 11.20 -14.19 23.62
C ALA A 444 9.97 -15.04 23.97
N PRO A 445 9.99 -15.86 25.04
CA PRO A 445 8.87 -16.72 25.39
C PRO A 445 7.63 -15.90 25.73
N GLN A 446 6.48 -16.26 25.12
CA GLN A 446 5.17 -15.74 25.50
C GLN A 446 4.89 -16.11 26.97
N VAL A 447 4.58 -15.11 27.80
CA VAL A 447 3.95 -15.35 29.10
C VAL A 447 2.46 -15.48 28.83
N PHE A 448 1.96 -16.72 28.86
CA PHE A 448 0.53 -16.99 28.68
C PHE A 448 -0.28 -16.36 29.82
N ILE A 449 -1.24 -15.51 29.47
CA ILE A 449 -2.27 -15.05 30.41
C ILE A 449 -3.44 -16.04 30.30
N ASP A 450 -3.68 -16.79 31.37
CA ASP A 450 -4.91 -17.58 31.51
C ASP A 450 -6.11 -16.61 31.58
N LEU A 451 -6.83 -16.48 30.46
CA LEU A 451 -8.12 -15.80 30.40
C LEU A 451 -9.17 -16.69 31.08
N GLU A 452 -9.26 -16.60 32.41
CA GLU A 452 -10.32 -17.25 33.19
C GLU A 452 -11.70 -16.82 32.68
N ILE A 453 -12.40 -17.78 32.07
CA ILE A 453 -13.74 -17.61 31.54
C ILE A 453 -14.71 -17.38 32.70
N ARG A 454 -15.13 -16.13 32.93
CA ARG A 454 -16.29 -15.83 33.77
C ARG A 454 -17.60 -16.09 33.00
N THR A 455 -18.00 -17.36 32.95
CA THR A 455 -19.40 -17.72 32.69
C THR A 455 -20.26 -17.32 33.88
N THR A 456 -20.97 -16.21 33.76
CA THR A 456 -22.19 -15.97 34.57
C THR A 456 -23.33 -16.75 33.93
N GLU A 457 -23.66 -17.91 34.49
CA GLU A 457 -24.94 -18.56 34.19
C GLU A 457 -26.10 -17.71 34.76
N PRO A 458 -27.30 -17.72 34.13
CA PRO A 458 -28.44 -16.99 34.63
C PRO A 458 -29.14 -17.74 35.77
N ASP A 459 -29.41 -17.05 36.88
CA ASP A 459 -30.25 -17.57 37.96
C ASP A 459 -31.68 -17.84 37.47
N ASP A 460 -32.09 -19.11 37.45
CA ASP A 460 -33.47 -19.55 37.22
C ASP A 460 -33.78 -20.75 38.14
N GLU A 461 -34.09 -20.47 39.41
CA GLU A 461 -34.79 -21.44 40.27
C GLU A 461 -36.06 -20.86 40.87
N THR A 462 -37.12 -21.65 40.75
CA THR A 462 -38.48 -21.34 41.16
C THR A 462 -38.84 -22.03 42.47
N GLU A 463 -39.82 -21.45 43.16
CA GLU A 463 -40.50 -21.91 44.39
C GLU A 463 -40.37 -23.40 44.76
N ARG A 464 -39.94 -23.68 46.00
CA ARG A 464 -40.60 -24.67 46.87
C ARG A 464 -40.29 -24.49 48.36
N THR A 465 -41.09 -25.15 49.18
CA THR A 465 -41.48 -24.71 50.52
C THR A 465 -41.03 -25.64 51.66
N ASP A 466 -41.17 -25.10 52.88
CA ASP A 466 -41.51 -25.78 54.14
C ASP A 466 -40.40 -26.30 55.10
N HIS A 467 -40.62 -25.95 56.39
CA HIS A 467 -40.13 -26.56 57.63
C HIS A 467 -38.60 -26.56 57.94
N GLU A 468 -38.12 -26.37 59.18
CA GLU A 468 -38.68 -25.84 60.45
C GLU A 468 -37.50 -25.59 61.44
N GLU A 469 -37.80 -25.15 62.67
CA GLU A 469 -36.95 -25.25 63.90
C GLU A 469 -35.70 -24.35 64.13
N THR A 470 -35.96 -23.24 64.85
CA THR A 470 -35.36 -22.85 66.16
C THR A 470 -33.83 -22.67 66.34
N ASN A 471 -33.39 -21.44 66.71
CA ASN A 471 -33.08 -20.98 68.09
C ASN A 471 -31.97 -19.90 68.20
N HIS A 472 -32.33 -18.84 68.93
CA HIS A 472 -31.57 -18.09 69.95
C HIS A 472 -30.60 -16.93 69.59
N ASP A 473 -30.68 -15.96 70.52
CA ASP A 473 -29.79 -14.85 70.91
C ASP A 473 -29.59 -13.70 69.90
N GLU A 474 -30.12 -12.49 70.16
CA GLU A 474 -29.57 -11.43 71.04
C GLU A 474 -28.29 -10.80 70.43
N THR A 475 -28.11 -9.48 70.29
CA THR A 475 -28.84 -8.29 70.78
C THR A 475 -28.56 -7.05 69.89
N ASP A 476 -29.44 -6.03 69.99
CA ASP A 476 -29.21 -4.57 69.85
C ASP A 476 -28.15 -3.98 68.89
N HIS A 477 -28.58 -3.14 67.94
CA HIS A 477 -28.57 -1.67 68.18
C HIS A 477 -29.29 -0.83 67.10
N GLU A 478 -29.75 0.33 67.57
CA GLU A 478 -30.69 1.30 67.02
C GLU A 478 -30.34 2.03 65.70
N GLU A 479 -31.39 2.33 64.94
CA GLU A 479 -31.49 3.40 63.92
C GLU A 479 -31.55 4.81 64.60
N PRO A 480 -31.31 5.97 63.94
CA PRO A 480 -32.34 6.53 63.04
C PRO A 480 -31.93 7.49 61.89
N VAL A 481 -32.67 7.36 60.78
CA VAL A 481 -33.37 8.39 59.95
C VAL A 481 -33.15 9.90 60.24
N LEU A 482 -32.88 10.73 59.20
CA LEU A 482 -33.77 11.84 58.73
C LEU A 482 -33.28 12.68 57.51
N ASN A 483 -34.21 12.88 56.55
CA ASN A 483 -34.53 14.07 55.72
C ASN A 483 -33.46 14.79 54.87
N MET A 484 -33.64 14.97 53.55
CA MET A 484 -34.69 15.73 52.79
C MET A 484 -34.56 17.25 52.90
N LEU A 485 -34.35 17.93 51.76
CA LEU A 485 -35.18 19.07 51.30
C LEU A 485 -34.83 19.49 49.86
N GLU A 486 -35.87 19.90 49.13
CA GLU A 486 -35.84 20.60 47.84
C GLU A 486 -35.62 22.11 48.06
N ASP A 487 -35.26 22.86 47.01
CA ASP A 487 -35.99 24.10 46.70
C ASP A 487 -35.71 24.63 45.28
N THR A 488 -36.76 25.15 44.66
CA THR A 488 -36.81 25.85 43.36
C THR A 488 -36.77 27.38 43.55
N ILE A 489 -36.60 28.16 42.46
CA ILE A 489 -37.45 29.31 42.04
C ILE A 489 -36.70 30.32 41.12
N ASP A 490 -37.16 30.35 39.87
CA ASP A 490 -37.58 31.45 38.98
C ASP A 490 -36.75 32.71 38.62
N ASP A 491 -36.81 32.98 37.30
CA ASP A 491 -37.10 34.23 36.58
C ASP A 491 -36.30 35.54 36.79
N HIS A 492 -35.82 36.07 35.65
CA HIS A 492 -36.46 37.27 35.10
C HIS A 492 -36.25 37.45 33.58
N ILE A 493 -37.37 37.56 32.85
CA ILE A 493 -37.44 38.20 31.52
C ILE A 493 -37.95 39.64 31.73
N LEU A 494 -37.41 40.62 31.00
CA LEU A 494 -38.18 41.76 30.45
C LEU A 494 -37.43 42.47 29.31
N ASN A 495 -38.19 43.06 28.40
CA ASN A 495 -37.73 43.70 27.16
C ASN A 495 -37.33 45.16 27.38
N GLU A 496 -36.62 45.78 26.42
CA GLU A 496 -37.09 47.05 25.85
C GLU A 496 -36.52 47.40 24.45
N GLU A 497 -37.31 48.15 23.70
CA GLU A 497 -36.99 48.78 22.41
C GLU A 497 -36.73 50.30 22.65
N ILE A 498 -36.40 51.18 21.70
CA ILE A 498 -36.43 51.16 20.23
C ILE A 498 -35.42 52.23 19.71
N ASP A 499 -34.99 52.17 18.43
CA ASP A 499 -35.32 53.20 17.39
C ASP A 499 -34.38 53.17 16.15
N ASN A 500 -34.87 53.75 15.06
CA ASN A 500 -34.34 53.75 13.71
C ASN A 500 -33.53 55.03 13.38
N SER A 501 -32.68 54.97 12.34
CA SER A 501 -32.59 56.07 11.37
C SER A 501 -32.05 55.61 10.01
N ASP A 502 -32.65 56.13 8.94
CA ASP A 502 -32.31 55.84 7.54
C ASP A 502 -30.91 56.31 7.12
N SER A 503 -30.32 55.61 6.14
CA SER A 503 -29.84 56.31 4.94
C SER A 503 -29.77 55.37 3.74
N SER A 504 -30.13 55.88 2.57
CA SER A 504 -30.13 55.17 1.29
C SER A 504 -29.01 55.66 0.38
N SER A 505 -28.43 54.76 -0.44
CA SER A 505 -28.17 55.02 -1.87
C SER A 505 -27.44 53.84 -2.55
N THR A 506 -27.54 53.84 -3.88
CA THR A 506 -27.30 52.74 -4.82
C THR A 506 -25.89 52.80 -5.45
N LEU A 507 -25.60 51.85 -6.36
CA LEU A 507 -24.46 51.80 -7.31
C LEU A 507 -23.16 51.18 -6.74
N LEU A 508 -22.35 50.40 -7.47
CA LEU A 508 -22.34 50.03 -8.89
C LEU A 508 -21.67 48.64 -9.07
N ALA A 509 -22.17 47.82 -10.01
CA ALA A 509 -21.40 46.72 -10.58
C ALA A 509 -20.95 47.11 -12.00
N PRO A 510 -19.73 46.78 -12.46
CA PRO A 510 -19.34 46.99 -13.85
C PRO A 510 -19.93 45.93 -14.77
N SER A 511 -20.61 46.39 -15.81
CA SER A 511 -21.14 45.58 -16.91
C SER A 511 -20.23 45.64 -18.15
N ASP A 512 -20.66 44.88 -19.17
CA ASP A 512 -20.39 45.05 -20.60
C ASP A 512 -19.16 44.36 -21.21
N ALA A 513 -19.22 43.42 -22.18
CA ALA A 513 -20.13 43.09 -23.32
C ALA A 513 -19.45 43.41 -24.71
N PRO A 514 -20.04 43.11 -25.90
CA PRO A 514 -19.52 42.01 -26.73
C PRO A 514 -19.41 42.32 -28.25
N ILE A 515 -19.39 41.25 -29.09
CA ILE A 515 -19.98 41.12 -30.47
C ILE A 515 -19.03 40.98 -31.70
N SER A 516 -19.50 40.10 -32.60
CA SER A 516 -19.20 39.89 -34.04
C SER A 516 -18.07 38.93 -34.45
N SER A 517 -18.12 38.20 -35.59
CA SER A 517 -19.15 37.35 -36.25
C SER A 517 -18.80 37.14 -37.74
N ASN A 518 -19.22 35.99 -38.30
CA ASN A 518 -19.13 35.51 -39.71
C ASN A 518 -17.85 34.70 -39.99
N SER A 519 -17.78 33.62 -40.77
CA SER A 519 -18.66 32.79 -41.64
C SER A 519 -17.68 31.78 -42.32
N ASP A 520 -17.98 30.62 -42.91
CA ASP A 520 -19.23 30.00 -43.40
C ASP A 520 -19.01 28.48 -43.71
N ALA A 521 -20.03 27.81 -44.30
CA ALA A 521 -19.96 26.60 -45.15
C ALA A 521 -19.96 25.17 -44.52
N SER A 522 -21.19 24.66 -44.33
CA SER A 522 -21.77 23.41 -44.89
C SER A 522 -21.09 22.01 -44.74
N GLY A 523 -21.87 21.04 -44.26
CA GLY A 523 -21.54 19.60 -44.34
C GLY A 523 -22.63 18.67 -43.78
N SER A 524 -23.53 18.15 -44.63
CA SER A 524 -24.66 17.31 -44.21
C SER A 524 -24.25 15.89 -43.76
N LYS A 525 -24.90 15.33 -42.72
CA LYS A 525 -24.95 13.87 -42.50
C LYS A 525 -26.37 13.37 -42.21
N LYS A 526 -26.80 12.38 -43.00
CA LYS A 526 -28.08 11.67 -42.86
C LYS A 526 -28.03 10.66 -41.71
N THR A 527 -29.09 10.60 -40.92
CA THR A 527 -29.36 9.51 -39.97
C THR A 527 -29.81 8.25 -40.73
N LEU A 528 -29.23 7.09 -40.40
CA LEU A 528 -29.71 5.78 -40.86
C LEU A 528 -29.99 4.86 -39.65
N ARG A 529 -31.26 4.52 -39.44
CA ARG A 529 -31.65 3.43 -38.53
C ARG A 529 -31.31 2.09 -39.18
N ARG A 530 -30.75 1.14 -38.41
CA ARG A 530 -30.71 -0.29 -38.78
C ARG A 530 -31.51 -1.11 -37.74
N LYS A 531 -32.33 -2.04 -38.24
CA LYS A 531 -33.00 -3.08 -37.44
C LYS A 531 -32.08 -4.31 -37.31
N PRO A 532 -32.24 -5.15 -36.27
CA PRO A 532 -31.45 -6.36 -36.10
C PRO A 532 -31.86 -7.47 -37.09
N ALA A 533 -30.90 -8.33 -37.44
CA ALA A 533 -31.12 -9.51 -38.28
C ALA A 533 -31.22 -10.79 -37.44
N GLN A 534 -32.09 -11.71 -37.86
CA GLN A 534 -32.25 -13.03 -37.23
C GLN A 534 -31.06 -13.94 -37.56
N MET A 535 -30.44 -14.56 -36.55
CA MET A 535 -29.61 -15.75 -36.76
C MET A 535 -30.46 -17.01 -36.62
N ARG A 536 -30.50 -17.83 -37.68
CA ARG A 536 -30.97 -19.22 -37.62
C ARG A 536 -29.81 -20.11 -37.17
N GLY A 537 -30.06 -20.97 -36.20
CA GLY A 537 -29.07 -21.95 -35.74
C GLY A 537 -28.74 -23.00 -36.81
N ARG A 538 -27.56 -23.62 -36.67
CA ARG A 538 -27.24 -24.91 -37.30
C ARG A 538 -26.60 -25.84 -36.27
N ILE A 539 -26.86 -27.13 -36.50
CA ILE A 539 -26.75 -28.21 -35.54
C ILE A 539 -25.38 -28.90 -35.66
N PHE A 540 -24.84 -29.36 -34.52
CA PHE A 540 -23.69 -30.25 -34.44
C PHE A 540 -23.83 -31.50 -35.32
N LYS A 541 -22.76 -31.90 -36.01
CA LYS A 541 -22.51 -33.32 -36.27
C LYS A 541 -21.06 -33.67 -35.95
N ARG A 542 -20.91 -34.75 -35.18
CA ARG A 542 -19.64 -35.44 -34.92
C ARG A 542 -19.14 -36.10 -36.21
N ASN A 543 -17.82 -36.13 -36.37
CA ASN A 543 -17.03 -37.37 -36.42
C ASN A 543 -15.61 -37.02 -35.95
#